data_AF-A0A7X7RF66-F1
#
_entry.id   AF-A0A7X7RF66-F1
#
_cell.length_a   1.000
_cell.length_b   1.000
_cell.length_c   1.000
_cell.angle_alpha   90.00
_cell.angle_beta   90.00
_cell.angle_gamma   90.00
#
_symmetry.space_group_name_H-M   'P 1'
#
loop_
_entity.id
_entity.type
_entity.pdbx_description
1 polymer ?
#
loop_
_entity_poly.entity_id
_entity_poly.type
_entity_poly.pdbx_seq_one_letter_code
_entity_poly.pdbx_strand_id
1 'polypeptide(L)' 'HSPYLQKIEVEHSSHVRRAKLYYLRNLGGKKARLREIKA' A
#
# COMPACT_ATOMS: atom_id res chain seq x y z
N HIS A 1 -14.16 14.34 1.56
CA HIS A 1 -14.71 13.42 2.57
C HIS A 1 -16.03 12.89 2.02
N SER A 2 -16.17 11.58 1.85
CA SER A 2 -17.33 10.97 1.19
C SER A 2 -18.27 10.39 2.25
N PRO A 3 -19.59 10.62 2.15
CA PRO A 3 -20.56 10.13 3.13
C PRO A 3 -20.81 8.61 3.05
N TYR A 4 -20.38 7.93 1.98
CA TYR A 4 -20.59 6.50 1.79
C TYR A 4 -19.56 5.60 2.50
N LEU A 5 -18.46 6.18 2.98
CA LEU A 5 -17.39 5.44 3.66
C LEU A 5 -17.61 5.50 5.17
N GLN A 6 -17.93 4.34 5.77
CA GLN A 6 -18.24 4.25 7.20
C GLN A 6 -16.97 4.18 8.08
N LYS A 7 -16.01 3.31 7.74
CA LYS A 7 -14.76 3.10 8.49
C LYS A 7 -13.65 2.64 7.54
N ILE A 8 -12.41 3.02 7.85
CA ILE A 8 -11.20 2.55 7.15
C ILE A 8 -10.31 1.90 8.19
N GLU A 9 -9.98 0.63 7.98
CA GLU A 9 -9.06 -0.16 8.80
C GLU A 9 -7.80 -0.48 8.00
N VAL A 10 -6.65 -0.52 8.67
CA VAL A 10 -5.36 -0.83 8.04
C VAL A 10 -5.00 -2.27 8.35
N GLU A 11 -5.11 -3.14 7.36
CA GLU A 11 -4.77 -4.57 7.49
C GLU A 11 -3.26 -4.79 7.60
N HIS A 12 -2.49 -4.13 6.72
CA HIS A 12 -1.04 -4.30 6.62
C HIS A 12 -0.34 -2.97 6.39
N SER A 13 0.82 -2.79 7.01
CA SER A 13 1.68 -1.62 6.83
C SER A 13 3.04 -2.03 6.26
N SER A 14 3.46 -1.37 5.19
CA SER A 14 4.72 -1.69 4.50
C SER A 14 5.62 -0.46 4.40
N HIS A 15 6.93 -0.66 4.47
CA HIS A 15 7.89 0.43 4.38
C HIS A 15 8.18 0.78 2.92
N VAL A 16 7.98 2.04 2.55
CA VAL A 16 8.25 2.57 1.21
C VAL A 16 9.06 3.87 1.30
N ARG A 17 9.93 4.09 0.32
CA ARG A 17 10.76 5.31 0.24
C ARG A 17 10.09 6.46 -0.52
N ARG A 18 9.15 6.15 -1.41
CA ARG A 18 8.49 7.13 -2.28
C ARG A 18 7.08 7.39 -1.76
N ALA A 19 6.65 8.65 -1.70
CA ALA A 19 5.28 9.03 -1.34
C ALA A 19 4.24 8.56 -2.37
N LYS A 20 4.62 8.52 -3.65
CA LYS A 20 3.78 8.03 -4.75
C LYS A 20 4.35 6.73 -5.33
N LEU A 21 3.55 5.66 -5.34
CA LEU A 21 3.97 4.32 -5.75
C LEU A 21 3.67 3.99 -7.23
N TYR A 22 3.79 4.96 -8.13
CA TYR A 22 3.47 4.75 -9.55
C TYR A 22 4.35 3.69 -10.23
N TYR A 23 5.54 3.43 -9.68
CA TYR A 23 6.43 2.36 -10.17
C TYR A 23 5.80 0.97 -10.03
N LEU A 24 4.83 0.78 -9.12
CA LEU A 24 4.11 -0.49 -8.98
C LEU A 24 3.22 -0.80 -10.18
N ARG A 25 2.80 0.21 -10.97
CA ARG A 25 1.91 0.01 -12.14
C ARG A 25 2.54 -0.88 -13.22
N ASN A 26 3.86 -0.89 -13.31
CA ASN A 26 4.62 -1.68 -14.30
C ASN A 26 5.18 -2.98 -13.71
N LEU A 27 4.92 -3.27 -12.42
CA LEU A 27 5.43 -4.44 -11.72
C LEU A 27 4.29 -5.42 -11.43
N GLY A 28 4.59 -6.72 -11.50
CA GLY A 28 3.61 -7.78 -11.24
C GLY A 28 4.19 -8.96 -10.46
N GLY A 29 3.29 -9.73 -9.85
CA GLY A 29 3.63 -10.94 -9.09
C GLY A 29 4.61 -10.67 -7.95
N LYS A 30 5.64 -11.52 -7.84
CA LYS A 30 6.64 -11.43 -6.78
C LYS A 30 7.41 -10.10 -6.77
N LYS A 31 7.52 -9.42 -7.91
CA LYS A 31 8.28 -8.16 -8.04
C LYS A 31 7.54 -6.95 -7.45
N ALA A 32 6.21 -7.01 -7.34
CA ALA A 32 5.41 -5.92 -6.78
C ALA A 32 5.25 -6.01 -5.25
N ARG A 33 5.73 -7.10 -4.63
CA ARG A 33 5.58 -7.33 -3.18
C ARG A 33 6.43 -6.33 -2.40
N LEU A 34 5.78 -5.61 -1.48
CA LEU A 34 6.43 -4.69 -0.56
C LEU A 34 6.83 -5.41 0.74
N ARG A 35 7.84 -4.86 1.43
CA ARG A 35 8.30 -5.38 2.71
C ARG A 35 7.43 -4.81 3.83
N GLU A 36 6.78 -5.72 4.55
CA GLU A 36 5.98 -5.38 5.73
C GLU A 36 6.88 -4.80 6.83
N ILE A 37 6.35 -3.79 7.53
CA ILE A 37 6.95 -3.32 8.77
C ILE A 37 6.45 -4.29 9.84
N LYS A 38 7.28 -5.26 10.20
CA LYS A 38 7.05 -6.01 11.44
C LYS A 38 7.29 -5.03 12.59
N ALA A 39 6.25 -4.82 13.39
CA ALA A 39 6.36 -4.18 14.70
C ALA A 39 7.21 -5.06 15.63
#